data_AF-A0AAV2SPH5-F1
#
_entry.id   AF-A0AAV2SPH5-F1
#
_cell.length_a   1.000
_cell.length_b   1.000
_cell.length_c   1.000
_cell.angle_alpha   90.00
_cell.angle_beta   90.00
_cell.angle_gamma   90.00
#
_symmetry.space_group_name_H-M   'P 1'
#
loop_
_entity.id
_entity.type
_entity.pdbx_description
1 polymer ?
#
loop_
_entity_poly.entity_id
_entity_poly.type
_entity_poly.pdbx_seq_one_letter_code
_entity_poly.pdbx_strand_id
1 'polypeptide(L)'
;MLIAPVQFVLFFVTMLPANEKILSEGVDVAGIYDVDDSGIINANLYVAQNCPYPCEKPYYPVCGGDRINYKTFGNLCFFHMKVDCYPQYAEYTLQHNGTCACILQRVIGPCLAIVPSYYYDIDMGRCVFFEYGGCEGNTNR
;
A
#
# COMPACT_ATOMS: atom_id res chain seq x y z
N MET A 1 -67.40 20.99 -10.22
CA MET A 1 -67.09 21.02 -11.67
C MET A 1 -65.60 20.76 -11.78
N LEU A 2 -65.06 19.65 -12.27
CA LEU A 2 -65.44 18.52 -13.12
C LEU A 2 -64.73 17.27 -12.47
N ILE A 3 -65.33 16.12 -12.10
CA ILE A 3 -65.80 14.96 -12.91
C ILE A 3 -64.83 14.73 -14.10
N ALA A 4 -64.05 13.66 -14.25
CA ALA A 4 -64.34 12.22 -14.24
C ALA A 4 -63.02 11.43 -14.62
N PRO A 5 -63.01 10.09 -14.80
CA PRO A 5 -62.29 9.19 -13.89
C PRO A 5 -61.60 7.99 -14.60
N VAL A 6 -61.19 6.96 -13.82
CA VAL A 6 -60.99 5.51 -14.15
C VAL A 6 -60.11 5.13 -15.36
N GLN A 7 -59.17 4.18 -15.28
CA GLN A 7 -59.40 2.76 -15.02
C GLN A 7 -58.03 2.04 -15.05
N PHE A 8 -57.75 1.23 -14.02
CA PHE A 8 -57.04 -0.06 -14.03
C PHE A 8 -55.67 -0.12 -14.73
N VAL A 9 -54.60 -0.57 -14.07
CA VAL A 9 -54.46 -1.97 -13.70
C VAL A 9 -53.87 -2.13 -12.29
N LEU A 10 -54.71 -2.56 -11.36
CA LEU A 10 -54.29 -3.39 -10.23
C LEU A 10 -54.02 -4.79 -10.78
N PHE A 11 -52.78 -5.25 -10.73
CA PHE A 11 -52.49 -6.66 -10.44
C PHE A 11 -51.46 -6.69 -9.32
N PHE A 12 -51.94 -7.14 -8.17
CA PHE A 12 -51.22 -7.70 -7.02
C PHE A 12 -49.93 -8.41 -7.46
N VAL A 13 -48.80 -8.25 -6.76
CA VAL A 13 -48.46 -9.01 -5.54
C VAL A 13 -47.57 -8.19 -4.59
N THR A 14 -47.81 -8.44 -3.31
CA THR A 14 -47.25 -7.94 -2.05
C THR A 14 -45.76 -8.24 -1.78
N MET A 15 -45.16 -7.43 -0.87
CA MET A 15 -43.96 -7.68 0.01
C MET A 15 -42.59 -7.52 -0.69
N LEU A 16 -41.52 -6.82 -0.24
CA LEU A 16 -40.95 -6.34 1.05
C LEU A 16 -39.82 -5.28 0.73
N PRO A 17 -39.03 -4.69 1.68
CA PRO A 17 -38.78 -3.23 1.74
C PRO A 17 -37.31 -2.75 1.62
N ALA A 18 -37.17 -1.41 1.69
CA ALA A 18 -36.10 -0.59 2.31
C ALA A 18 -34.79 -0.23 1.54
N ASN A 19 -34.56 1.10 1.52
CA ASN A 19 -33.30 1.86 1.52
C ASN A 19 -32.40 1.93 0.26
N GLU A 20 -32.24 3.15 -0.27
CA GLU A 20 -30.96 3.61 -0.82
C GLU A 20 -30.79 5.14 -0.64
N LYS A 21 -29.65 5.55 -0.05
CA LYS A 21 -29.26 6.94 0.27
C LYS A 21 -28.22 7.44 -0.73
N ILE A 22 -28.32 8.71 -1.13
CA ILE A 22 -27.36 9.43 -1.99
C ILE A 22 -26.22 10.01 -1.14
N LEU A 23 -24.96 9.86 -1.55
CA LEU A 23 -23.74 10.41 -0.94
C LEU A 23 -23.22 11.64 -1.72
N SER A 24 -22.67 12.62 -0.99
CA SER A 24 -22.12 13.90 -1.47
C SER A 24 -20.58 13.91 -1.61
N GLU A 25 -20.07 14.81 -2.44
CA GLU A 25 -18.67 15.04 -2.84
C GLU A 25 -17.62 15.13 -1.70
N GLY A 26 -16.52 14.38 -1.84
CA GLY A 26 -15.28 14.46 -1.05
C GLY A 26 -14.44 13.19 -1.21
N VAL A 27 -13.14 13.34 -1.54
CA VAL A 27 -12.08 12.32 -1.73
C VAL A 27 -12.51 10.88 -1.42
N ASP A 28 -12.59 10.06 -2.47
CA ASP A 28 -13.02 8.66 -2.47
C ASP A 28 -11.97 7.74 -1.81
N VAL A 29 -11.82 7.87 -0.49
CA VAL A 29 -11.31 6.79 0.36
C VAL A 29 -12.54 6.05 0.85
N ALA A 30 -12.91 4.97 0.16
CA ALA A 30 -13.96 4.06 0.59
C ALA A 30 -13.59 3.47 1.95
N GLY A 31 -14.01 4.15 3.03
CA GLY A 31 -13.94 3.64 4.38
C GLY A 31 -14.86 2.43 4.48
N ILE A 32 -14.30 1.28 4.82
CA ILE A 32 -15.10 0.15 5.28
C ILE A 32 -15.61 0.53 6.68
N TYR A 33 -16.89 0.29 6.96
CA TYR A 33 -17.46 0.56 8.28
C TYR A 33 -17.59 -0.78 8.99
N ASP A 34 -16.91 -0.97 10.12
CA ASP A 34 -17.16 -2.13 10.98
C ASP A 34 -18.38 -1.85 11.85
N VAL A 35 -19.37 -2.73 11.73
CA VAL A 35 -20.60 -2.73 12.52
C VAL A 35 -20.39 -3.75 13.62
N ASP A 36 -20.41 -3.32 14.88
CA ASP A 36 -20.38 -4.27 16.00
C ASP A 36 -21.71 -5.04 16.11
N ASP A 37 -21.74 -6.08 16.94
CA ASP A 37 -22.95 -6.91 17.16
C ASP A 37 -24.14 -6.12 17.75
N SER A 38 -23.93 -4.86 18.16
CA SER A 38 -24.96 -3.90 18.59
C SER A 38 -25.41 -2.92 17.50
N GLY A 39 -24.85 -3.00 16.29
CA GLY A 39 -25.28 -2.20 15.14
C GLY A 39 -24.73 -0.77 15.12
N ILE A 40 -23.72 -0.44 15.91
CA ILE A 40 -23.15 0.91 15.97
C ILE A 40 -22.10 1.07 14.87
N ILE A 41 -22.28 2.09 14.02
CA ILE A 41 -21.32 2.49 13.00
C ILE A 41 -20.25 3.35 13.66
N ASN A 42 -19.07 2.78 13.90
CA ASN A 42 -17.95 3.51 14.45
C ASN A 42 -17.20 4.23 13.33
N ALA A 43 -17.42 5.55 13.21
CA ALA A 43 -16.61 6.40 12.36
C ALA A 43 -15.25 6.69 13.04
N ASN A 44 -14.43 5.65 13.21
CA ASN A 44 -13.04 5.80 13.60
C ASN A 44 -12.17 5.47 12.39
N LEU A 45 -11.31 6.44 12.06
CA LEU A 45 -10.12 6.30 11.21
C LEU A 45 -9.55 4.87 11.38
N TYR A 46 -9.40 4.10 10.30
CA TYR A 46 -8.76 2.77 10.29
C TYR A 46 -7.31 2.92 10.79
N VAL A 47 -7.15 3.03 12.10
CA VAL A 47 -5.87 3.09 12.79
C VAL A 47 -5.93 1.97 13.82
N ALA A 48 -5.21 0.89 13.48
CA ALA A 48 -4.55 0.01 14.43
C ALA A 48 -5.41 -0.79 15.44
N GLN A 49 -6.66 -1.18 15.15
CA GLN A 49 -7.49 -1.86 16.16
C GLN A 49 -7.62 -3.39 16.11
N ASN A 50 -6.96 -4.12 15.21
CA ASN A 50 -6.81 -5.58 15.32
C ASN A 50 -5.52 -6.08 14.67
N CYS A 51 -4.38 -5.89 15.34
CA CYS A 51 -3.07 -6.32 14.82
C CYS A 51 -2.48 -7.54 15.54
N PRO A 52 -2.87 -8.78 15.18
CA PRO A 52 -2.09 -9.97 15.48
C PRO A 52 -1.57 -10.58 14.18
N TYR A 53 -0.38 -10.15 13.73
CA TYR A 53 0.30 -10.76 12.58
C TYR A 53 1.50 -11.58 13.07
N PRO A 54 1.30 -12.84 13.54
CA PRO A 54 2.42 -13.72 13.81
C PRO A 54 3.08 -14.05 12.48
N CYS A 55 4.16 -13.33 12.15
CA CYS A 55 5.01 -13.72 11.05
C CYS A 55 5.76 -15.00 11.46
N GLU A 56 5.56 -16.06 10.70
CA GLU A 56 6.47 -17.20 10.74
C GLU A 56 7.89 -16.70 10.43
N LYS A 57 8.90 -17.46 10.88
CA LYS A 57 10.31 -17.05 10.87
C LYS A 57 11.13 -17.49 9.64
N PRO A 58 10.63 -17.61 8.40
CA PRO A 58 11.58 -17.64 7.30
C PRO A 58 12.15 -16.23 7.11
N TYR A 59 13.47 -16.10 7.25
CA TYR A 59 14.20 -14.86 6.99
C TYR A 59 14.42 -14.72 5.48
N TYR A 60 13.57 -13.92 4.83
CA TYR A 60 13.62 -13.59 3.41
C TYR A 60 13.48 -12.08 3.29
N PRO A 61 14.56 -11.32 3.50
CA PRO A 61 14.47 -9.88 3.73
C PRO A 61 13.86 -9.16 2.55
N VAL A 62 13.15 -8.06 2.82
CA VAL A 62 12.61 -7.15 1.80
C VAL A 62 13.02 -5.72 2.11
N CYS A 63 13.10 -4.89 1.09
CA CYS A 63 13.35 -3.46 1.22
C CYS A 63 12.04 -2.71 1.02
N GLY A 64 11.66 -1.91 2.02
CA GLY A 64 10.51 -1.04 1.96
C GLY A 64 10.84 0.35 2.46
N GLY A 65 10.16 1.37 1.96
CA GLY A 65 10.50 2.75 2.25
C GLY A 65 9.69 3.75 1.45
N ASP A 66 9.83 5.02 1.81
CA ASP A 66 9.41 6.14 0.99
C ASP A 66 10.57 6.59 0.05
N ARG A 67 10.52 7.80 -0.53
CA ARG A 67 11.58 8.31 -1.44
C ARG A 67 12.86 8.76 -0.73
N ILE A 68 12.84 8.85 0.59
CA ILE A 68 13.86 9.46 1.45
C ILE A 68 14.33 8.45 2.51
N ASN A 69 13.43 7.65 3.05
CA ASN A 69 13.64 6.73 4.15
C ASN A 69 13.39 5.29 3.70
N TYR A 70 14.42 4.46 3.81
CA TYR A 70 14.37 3.06 3.41
C TYR A 70 14.77 2.16 4.56
N LYS A 71 14.17 0.97 4.62
CA LYS A 71 14.41 0.00 5.69
C LYS A 71 14.33 -1.43 5.17
N THR A 72 15.26 -2.25 5.66
CA THR A 72 15.20 -3.70 5.48
C THR A 72 14.24 -4.29 6.52
N PHE A 73 13.30 -5.10 6.07
CA PHE A 73 12.41 -5.90 6.90
C PHE A 73 12.81 -7.37 6.79
N GLY A 74 12.65 -8.14 7.86
CA GLY A 74 13.11 -9.54 7.91
C GLY A 74 12.39 -10.47 6.93
N ASN A 75 11.15 -10.13 6.58
CA ASN A 75 10.40 -10.73 5.49
C ASN A 75 9.23 -9.83 5.07
N LEU A 76 8.56 -10.20 3.97
CA LEU A 76 7.41 -9.48 3.45
C LEU A 76 6.27 -9.34 4.47
N CYS A 77 6.09 -10.35 5.32
CA CYS A 77 5.13 -10.31 6.42
C CYS A 77 5.46 -9.21 7.44
N PHE A 78 6.72 -9.11 7.89
CA PHE A 78 7.15 -8.04 8.79
C PHE A 78 7.04 -6.66 8.13
N PHE A 79 7.18 -6.55 6.81
CA PHE A 79 6.94 -5.30 6.09
C PHE A 79 5.46 -4.89 6.16
N HIS A 80 4.53 -5.77 5.75
CA HIS A 80 3.09 -5.48 5.81
C HIS A 80 2.61 -5.22 7.24
N MET A 81 3.06 -6.04 8.20
CA MET A 81 2.80 -5.80 9.61
C MET A 81 3.23 -4.39 10.05
N LYS A 82 4.31 -3.83 9.49
CA LYS A 82 4.73 -2.46 9.80
C LYS A 82 3.88 -1.42 9.09
N VAL A 83 3.63 -1.55 7.79
CA VAL A 83 2.82 -0.57 7.03
C VAL A 83 1.37 -0.52 7.53
N ASP A 84 0.78 -1.67 7.82
CA ASP A 84 -0.66 -1.79 8.10
C ASP A 84 -1.00 -1.47 9.57
N CYS A 85 -0.06 -1.69 10.50
CA CYS A 85 -0.32 -1.56 11.95
C CYS A 85 0.40 -0.41 12.64
N TYR A 86 1.42 0.17 12.02
CA TYR A 86 2.27 1.17 12.64
C TYR A 86 2.24 2.45 11.78
N PRO A 87 1.48 3.48 12.19
CA PRO A 87 1.26 4.69 11.40
C PRO A 87 2.53 5.38 10.90
N GLN A 88 3.65 5.25 11.62
CA GLN A 88 4.94 5.79 11.21
C GLN A 88 5.54 5.13 9.95
N TYR A 89 4.98 4.02 9.47
CA TYR A 89 5.38 3.35 8.24
C TYR A 89 4.27 3.36 7.18
N ALA A 90 3.17 4.09 7.39
CA ALA A 90 2.00 4.06 6.52
C ALA A 90 2.31 4.50 5.07
N GLU A 91 3.35 5.31 4.86
CA GLU A 91 3.77 5.77 3.53
C GLU A 91 4.85 4.87 2.88
N TYR A 92 5.31 3.83 3.58
CA TYR A 92 6.37 2.97 3.04
C TYR A 92 5.79 2.03 1.99
N THR A 93 6.42 1.99 0.82
CA THR A 93 6.08 1.04 -0.25
C THR A 93 7.14 -0.05 -0.38
N LEU A 94 6.74 -1.22 -0.89
CA LEU A 94 7.67 -2.30 -1.18
C LEU A 94 8.54 -1.89 -2.37
N GLN A 95 9.85 -1.79 -2.16
CA GLN A 95 10.80 -1.34 -3.17
C GLN A 95 11.43 -2.54 -3.89
N HIS A 96 11.95 -3.51 -3.13
CA HIS A 96 12.65 -4.67 -3.70
C HIS A 96 12.57 -5.91 -2.81
N ASN A 97 12.66 -7.09 -3.43
CA ASN A 97 12.81 -8.37 -2.75
C ASN A 97 14.28 -8.58 -2.38
N GLY A 98 14.64 -8.47 -1.11
CA GLY A 98 16.01 -8.51 -0.62
C GLY A 98 16.27 -7.41 0.41
N THR A 99 17.47 -7.39 0.99
CA THR A 99 17.87 -6.26 1.84
C THR A 99 17.95 -4.98 1.03
N CYS A 100 17.89 -3.81 1.68
CA CYS A 100 18.12 -2.53 1.02
C CYS A 100 19.59 -2.38 0.59
N ALA A 101 19.94 -3.07 -0.49
CA ALA A 101 21.20 -2.96 -1.22
C ALA A 101 21.11 -1.89 -2.30
N CYS A 102 19.97 -1.82 -3.00
CA CYS A 102 19.74 -0.99 -4.19
C CYS A 102 19.46 0.50 -3.91
N ILE A 103 19.47 0.93 -2.65
CA ILE A 103 19.32 2.34 -2.26
C ILE A 103 20.67 3.04 -2.04
N LEU A 104 21.75 2.27 -2.06
CA LEU A 104 23.08 2.82 -1.85
C LEU A 104 23.44 3.68 -3.06
N GLN A 105 24.11 4.81 -2.83
CA GLN A 105 24.64 5.57 -3.96
C GLN A 105 25.62 4.71 -4.76
N ARG A 106 25.74 4.97 -6.06
CA ARG A 106 26.77 4.31 -6.88
C ARG A 106 28.15 4.53 -6.26
N VAL A 107 28.96 3.48 -6.20
CA VAL A 107 30.35 3.56 -5.75
C VAL A 107 31.25 3.08 -6.87
N ILE A 108 32.08 4.00 -7.38
CA ILE A 108 33.10 3.67 -8.39
C ILE A 108 34.17 2.77 -7.76
N GLY A 109 34.56 3.02 -6.51
CA GLY A 109 35.65 2.31 -5.83
C GLY A 109 37.04 2.87 -6.22
N PRO A 110 38.11 2.44 -5.54
CA PRO A 110 39.45 3.01 -5.72
C PRO A 110 40.22 2.40 -6.91
N CYS A 111 39.80 1.25 -7.43
CA CYS A 111 40.41 0.64 -8.61
C CYS A 111 40.10 1.45 -9.89
N LEU A 112 40.93 1.28 -10.92
CA LEU A 112 40.91 2.09 -12.16
C LEU A 112 40.44 1.32 -13.41
N ALA A 113 39.80 0.16 -13.24
CA ALA A 113 39.17 -0.53 -14.36
C ALA A 113 37.89 0.19 -14.79
N ILE A 114 37.54 0.13 -16.06
CA ILE A 114 36.24 0.59 -16.56
C ILE A 114 35.36 -0.64 -16.72
N VAL A 115 34.52 -0.91 -15.72
CA VAL A 115 33.55 -2.00 -15.76
C VAL A 115 32.15 -1.41 -15.92
N PRO A 116 31.53 -1.51 -17.12
CA PRO A 116 30.14 -1.12 -17.34
C PRO A 116 29.24 -1.75 -16.28
N SER A 117 28.49 -0.95 -15.54
CA SER A 117 27.60 -1.43 -14.47
C SER A 117 26.36 -0.53 -14.36
N TYR A 118 25.37 -0.96 -13.58
CA TYR A 118 24.11 -0.23 -13.44
C TYR A 118 23.71 -0.15 -11.98
N TYR A 119 23.57 1.04 -11.45
CA TYR A 119 23.00 1.22 -10.12
C TYR A 119 21.53 1.60 -10.24
N TYR A 120 20.71 1.21 -9.29
CA TYR A 120 19.35 1.71 -9.18
C TYR A 120 19.36 3.13 -8.61
N ASP A 121 18.93 4.11 -9.40
CA ASP A 121 18.79 5.50 -9.00
C ASP A 121 17.37 5.72 -8.45
N ILE A 122 17.28 5.98 -7.15
CA ILE A 122 16.01 6.12 -6.43
C ILE A 122 15.25 7.40 -6.81
N ASP A 123 15.97 8.47 -7.15
CA ASP A 123 15.38 9.75 -7.51
C ASP A 123 14.73 9.65 -8.90
N MET A 124 15.37 8.91 -9.80
CA MET A 124 14.85 8.62 -11.13
C MET A 124 13.94 7.38 -11.18
N GLY A 125 13.91 6.56 -10.13
CA GLY A 125 13.17 5.30 -10.07
C GLY A 125 13.58 4.27 -11.13
N ARG A 126 14.85 4.27 -11.57
CA ARG A 126 15.33 3.39 -12.66
C ARG A 126 16.80 3.02 -12.53
N CYS A 127 17.21 1.94 -13.20
CA CYS A 127 18.62 1.62 -13.34
C CYS A 127 19.33 2.64 -14.25
N VAL A 128 20.45 3.16 -13.78
CA VAL A 128 21.28 4.15 -14.47
C VAL A 128 22.69 3.59 -14.63
N PHE A 129 23.23 3.75 -15.84
CA PHE A 129 24.58 3.33 -16.18
C PHE A 129 25.63 4.09 -15.37
N PHE A 130 26.69 3.41 -14.96
CA PHE A 130 27.92 4.01 -14.45
C PHE A 130 29.15 3.13 -14.70
N GLU A 131 30.33 3.72 -14.56
CA GLU A 131 31.61 3.01 -14.68
C GLU A 131 32.10 2.59 -13.28
N TYR A 132 32.12 1.29 -13.01
CA TYR A 132 32.67 0.74 -11.79
C TYR A 132 34.18 0.51 -11.93
N GLY A 133 34.94 0.99 -10.96
CA GLY A 133 36.41 0.93 -10.88
C GLY A 133 36.99 -0.48 -10.76
N GLY A 134 36.18 -1.48 -10.45
CA GLY A 134 36.56 -2.90 -10.42
C GLY A 134 36.84 -3.48 -9.03
N CYS A 135 36.88 -2.66 -7.97
CA CYS A 135 36.98 -3.15 -6.58
C CYS A 135 36.27 -2.21 -5.59
N GLU A 136 35.94 -2.74 -4.41
CA GLU A 136 35.36 -2.00 -3.26
C GLU A 136 34.10 -1.18 -3.59
N GLY A 137 33.31 -1.65 -4.55
CA GLY A 137 31.94 -1.17 -4.78
C GLY A 137 30.99 -1.67 -3.69
N ASN A 138 29.76 -1.17 -3.73
CA ASN A 138 28.68 -1.71 -2.93
C ASN A 138 27.75 -2.60 -3.78
N THR A 139 26.66 -3.07 -3.18
CA THR A 139 25.71 -3.99 -3.79
C THR A 139 24.69 -3.31 -4.72
N ASN A 140 24.66 -1.98 -4.82
CA ASN A 140 23.88 -1.27 -5.84
C ASN A 140 24.69 -1.11 -7.13
N ARG A 141 24.85 -2.21 -7.87
CA ARG A 141 25.73 -2.29 -9.04
C ARG A 141 25.25 -3.30 -10.08
#